data_AF-D1BW74-F1
#
_entry.id   AF-D1BW74-F1
#
_cell.length_a   1.000
_cell.length_b   1.000
_cell.length_c   1.000
_cell.angle_alpha   90.00
_cell.angle_beta   90.00
_cell.angle_gamma   90.00
#
_symmetry.space_group_name_H-M   'P 1'
#
loop_
_entity.id
_entity.type
_entity.pdbx_description
1 polymer ?
#
loop_
_entity_poly.entity_id
_entity_poly.type
_entity_poly.pdbx_seq_one_letter_code
_entity_poly.pdbx_strand_id
1 'polypeptide(L)' 'MGQDDDADCGGHAWKLVGVVLRAGETVVEYECLRCGGVMVEPLR' A
#
# COMPACT_ATOMS: atom_id res chain seq x y z
N MET A 1 24.98 0.89 -0.91
CA MET A 1 24.88 -0.25 0.03
C MET A 1 23.90 0.22 1.10
N GLY A 2 22.59 0.08 0.90
CA GLY A 2 21.86 -1.17 1.00
C GLY A 2 21.26 -1.23 2.41
N GLN A 3 20.30 -0.36 2.71
CA GLN A 3 19.51 -0.45 3.93
C GLN A 3 18.39 -1.45 3.64
N ASP A 4 18.44 -2.59 4.33
CA ASP A 4 17.34 -3.56 4.47
C ASP A 4 16.15 -2.88 5.18
N ASP A 5 15.48 -1.95 4.50
CA ASP A 5 14.16 -1.46 4.90
C ASP A 5 13.07 -2.33 4.25
N ASP A 6 13.30 -3.65 4.23
CA ASP A 6 12.23 -4.64 4.28
C ASP A 6 11.60 -4.57 5.69
N ALA A 7 11.08 -3.39 6.03
CA ALA A 7 10.35 -3.16 7.25
C ALA A 7 9.10 -4.02 7.16
N ASP A 8 9.07 -5.12 7.92
CA ASP A 8 7.89 -5.97 8.08
C ASP A 8 6.70 -5.06 8.44
N CYS A 9 5.84 -4.80 7.44
CA CYS A 9 4.67 -3.96 7.61
C CYS A 9 3.52 -4.74 8.26
N GLY A 10 3.77 -5.98 8.68
CA GLY A 10 2.88 -6.80 9.50
C GLY A 10 2.46 -6.07 10.77
N GLY A 11 1.16 -5.87 10.94
CA GLY A 11 0.58 -5.23 12.12
C GLY A 11 0.66 -3.70 12.16
N HIS A 12 1.21 -3.04 11.13
CA HIS A 12 1.13 -1.58 11.03
C HIS A 12 -0.27 -1.11 10.63
N ALA A 13 -0.61 0.12 11.00
CA ALA A 13 -1.81 0.78 10.53
C ALA A 13 -1.62 1.30 9.09
N TRP A 14 -2.66 1.13 8.28
CA TRP A 14 -2.70 1.52 6.88
C TRP A 14 -3.77 2.57 6.65
N LYS A 15 -3.45 3.55 5.80
CA LYS A 15 -4.37 4.60 5.37
C LYS A 15 -4.71 4.40 3.91
N LEU A 16 -5.99 4.38 3.56
CA LEU A 16 -6.43 4.42 2.17
C LEU A 16 -6.12 5.80 1.60
N VAL A 17 -5.32 5.85 0.53
CA VAL A 17 -4.85 7.10 -0.09
C VAL A 17 -5.34 7.30 -1.51
N GLY A 18 -5.78 6.23 -2.18
CA GLY A 18 -6.27 6.31 -3.56
C GLY A 18 -7.18 5.17 -3.94
N VAL A 19 -8.08 5.45 -4.88
CA VAL A 19 -8.85 4.44 -5.62
C VAL A 19 -8.69 4.74 -7.09
N VAL A 20 -8.20 3.76 -7.85
CA VAL A 20 -7.96 3.89 -9.29
C VAL A 20 -8.94 3.00 -10.04
N LEU A 21 -9.72 3.63 -10.91
CA LEU A 21 -10.69 2.96 -11.79
C LEU A 21 -10.05 2.78 -13.17
N ARG A 22 -9.89 1.54 -13.60
CA ARG A 22 -9.47 1.18 -14.97
C ARG A 22 -10.54 0.32 -15.63
N ALA A 23 -10.53 0.24 -16.95
CA ALA A 23 -11.49 -0.59 -17.67
C ALA A 23 -11.33 -2.07 -17.27
N GLY A 24 -12.27 -2.58 -16.48
CA GLY A 24 -12.30 -3.97 -16.00
C GLY A 24 -11.57 -4.22 -14.68
N GLU A 25 -10.99 -3.20 -14.05
CA GLU A 25 -10.25 -3.37 -12.78
C GLU A 25 -10.42 -2.15 -11.88
N THR A 26 -10.63 -2.38 -10.59
CA THR A 26 -10.56 -1.35 -9.56
C THR A 26 -9.46 -1.73 -8.58
N VAL A 27 -8.51 -0.83 -8.36
CA VAL A 27 -7.44 -1.04 -7.37
C VAL A 27 -7.49 0.04 -6.31
N VAL A 28 -7.08 -0.33 -5.09
CA VAL A 28 -6.98 0.55 -3.93
C VAL A 28 -5.51 0.70 -3.56
N GLU A 29 -5.12 1.92 -3.26
CA GLU A 29 -3.78 2.26 -2.78
C GLU A 29 -3.84 2.55 -1.28
N TYR A 30 -2.96 1.88 -0.54
CA TYR A 30 -2.77 2.09 0.89
C TYR A 30 -1.36 2.57 1.19
N GLU A 31 -1.25 3.51 2.12
CA GLU A 31 0.02 4.00 2.64
C GLU A 31 0.19 3.54 4.08
N CYS A 32 1.35 2.94 4.39
CA CYS A 32 1.72 2.57 5.75
C CYS A 32 2.00 3.83 6.56
N LEU A 33 1.27 4.03 7.66
CA LEU A 33 1.42 5.22 8.51
C LEU A 33 2.76 5.30 9.24
N ARG A 34 3.56 4.23 9.25
CA ARG A 34 4.85 4.17 9.95
C ARG A 34 6.04 4.50 9.03
N CYS A 35 6.11 3.87 7.87
CA CYS A 35 7.26 3.99 6.95
C CYS A 35 6.93 4.69 5.62
N GLY A 36 5.66 4.98 5.33
CA GLY A 36 5.23 5.56 4.05
C GLY A 36 5.25 4.56 2.88
N GLY A 37 5.48 3.27 3.15
CA GLY A 37 5.41 2.22 2.13
C GLY A 37 4.02 2.13 1.50
N VAL A 38 3.97 1.91 0.19
CA VAL A 38 2.72 1.86 -0.58
C VAL A 38 2.38 0.43 -0.96
N MET A 39 1.14 0.02 -0.69
CA MET A 39 0.55 -1.24 -1.13
C MET A 39 -0.57 -0.95 -2.13
N VAL A 40 -0.63 -1.72 -3.21
CA VAL A 40 -1.72 -1.65 -4.21
C VAL A 40 -2.35 -3.02 -4.35
N GLU A 41 -3.67 -3.11 -4.19
CA GLU A 41 -4.41 -4.36 -4.34
C GLU A 41 -5.79 -4.16 -5.01
N PRO A 42 -6.37 -5.20 -5.62
CA PRO A 42 -7.71 -5.12 -6.18
C PRO A 42 -8.79 -4.86 -5.12
N LEU A 43 -9.75 -4.00 -5.45
CA LEU A 43 -10.94 -3.81 -4.62
C LEU A 43 -11.84 -5.06 -4.74
N ARG A 44 -12.04 -5.78 -3.63
CA ARG A 44 -12.90 -6.97 -3.54
C ARG A 44 -14.36 -6.61 -3.29
#